data_AF-A0A4U7EUF7-F1
#
_entry.id   AF-A0A4U7EUF7-F1
#
_cell.length_a   1.000
_cell.length_b   1.000
_cell.length_c   1.000
_cell.angle_alpha   90.00
_cell.angle_beta   90.00
_cell.angle_gamma   90.00
#
_symmetry.space_group_name_H-M   'P 1'
#
loop_
_entity.id
_entity.type
_entity.pdbx_description
1 polymer ?
#
loop_
_entity_poly.entity_id
_entity_poly.type
_entity_poly.pdbx_seq_one_letter_code
_entity_poly.pdbx_strand_id
1 'polypeptide(L)'
;MPTKTIGVREEVYERLRARKRDDESFTDLIDRLIDESEGDWRDGFGSLSSEAAESLREAAAASRGGFDESARDRQAAAIDRLAGASGDEERPDDGSDAADADDASDDAGGSA
;
A
#
# COMPACT_ATOMS: atom_id res chain seq x y z
N MET A 1 -49.41 12.37 7.84
CA MET A 1 -48.92 13.63 7.21
C MET A 1 -49.55 13.79 5.83
N PRO A 2 -49.71 15.00 5.29
CA PRO A 2 -50.15 15.17 3.89
C PRO A 2 -49.11 14.57 2.94
N THR A 3 -49.50 13.59 2.13
CA THR A 3 -48.62 12.95 1.15
C THR A 3 -48.56 13.74 -0.16
N LYS A 4 -47.43 13.60 -0.88
CA LYS A 4 -47.22 14.17 -2.22
C LYS A 4 -46.66 13.08 -3.13
N THR A 5 -47.20 12.98 -4.32
CA THR A 5 -46.68 12.06 -5.35
C THR A 5 -45.59 12.78 -6.13
N ILE A 6 -44.39 12.21 -6.17
CA ILE A 6 -43.25 12.72 -6.94
C ILE A 6 -42.92 11.69 -8.02
N GLY A 7 -42.84 12.13 -9.28
CA GLY A 7 -42.34 11.29 -10.37
C GLY A 7 -40.82 11.23 -10.32
N VAL A 8 -40.27 10.01 -10.29
CA VAL A 8 -38.83 9.75 -10.40
C VAL A 8 -38.55 8.99 -11.70
N ARG A 9 -37.32 9.09 -12.20
CA ARG A 9 -36.86 8.24 -13.32
C ARG A 9 -36.73 6.80 -12.86
N GLU A 10 -37.02 5.84 -13.74
CA GLU A 10 -36.92 4.40 -13.46
C GLU A 10 -35.54 4.01 -12.88
N GLU A 11 -34.47 4.53 -13.48
CA GLU A 11 -33.08 4.34 -13.02
C GLU A 11 -32.81 4.84 -11.60
N VAL A 12 -33.59 5.82 -11.12
CA VAL A 12 -33.51 6.37 -9.76
C VAL A 12 -34.37 5.54 -8.82
N TYR A 13 -35.56 5.12 -9.26
CA TYR A 13 -36.43 4.22 -8.49
C TYR A 13 -35.71 2.92 -8.15
N GLU A 14 -35.09 2.24 -9.12
CA GLU A 14 -34.38 0.98 -8.86
C GLU A 14 -33.14 1.16 -7.97
N ARG A 15 -32.42 2.29 -8.07
CA ARG A 15 -31.32 2.60 -7.14
C ARG A 15 -31.79 2.82 -5.71
N LEU A 16 -32.91 3.52 -5.52
CA LEU A 16 -33.54 3.68 -4.21
C LEU A 16 -34.03 2.33 -3.68
N ARG A 17 -34.69 1.54 -4.52
CA ARG A 17 -35.19 0.20 -4.19
C ARG A 17 -34.08 -0.75 -3.75
N ALA A 18 -32.94 -0.74 -4.43
CA ALA A 18 -31.76 -1.53 -4.05
C ALA A 18 -31.06 -1.06 -2.76
N ARG A 19 -31.27 0.20 -2.37
CA ARG A 19 -30.78 0.79 -1.10
C ARG A 19 -31.78 0.57 0.05
N LYS A 20 -33.02 0.16 -0.24
CA LYS A 20 -34.10 0.00 0.74
C LYS A 20 -33.86 -1.22 1.62
N ARG A 21 -33.92 -1.05 2.94
CA ARG A 21 -33.95 -2.14 3.92
C ARG A 21 -35.30 -2.88 3.90
N ASP A 22 -35.35 -4.12 4.36
CA ASP A 22 -36.58 -4.91 4.32
C ASP A 22 -37.73 -4.27 5.13
N ASP A 23 -37.44 -3.80 6.34
CA ASP A 23 -38.40 -3.21 7.28
C ASP A 23 -38.72 -1.71 7.07
N GLU A 24 -38.06 -1.00 6.13
CA GLU A 24 -38.28 0.45 5.92
C GLU A 24 -39.25 0.75 4.76
N SER A 25 -40.09 1.78 4.86
CA SER A 25 -40.90 2.24 3.72
C SER A 25 -40.07 3.11 2.76
N PHE A 26 -40.62 3.39 1.57
CA PHE A 26 -39.98 4.32 0.64
C PHE A 26 -39.89 5.75 1.19
N THR A 27 -40.80 6.16 2.08
CA THR A 27 -40.71 7.46 2.76
C THR A 27 -39.57 7.45 3.77
N ASP A 28 -39.49 6.41 4.62
CA ASP A 28 -38.44 6.28 5.64
C ASP A 28 -37.03 6.21 5.00
N LEU A 29 -36.91 5.57 3.83
CA LEU A 29 -35.68 5.60 3.03
C LEU A 29 -35.31 7.02 2.58
N ILE A 30 -36.26 7.81 2.11
CA ILE A 30 -36.00 9.17 1.63
C ILE A 30 -35.67 10.09 2.81
N ASP A 31 -36.42 10.02 3.91
CA ASP A 31 -36.14 10.79 5.12
C ASP A 31 -34.74 10.43 5.66
N ARG A 32 -34.41 9.13 5.79
CA ARG A 32 -33.05 8.68 6.17
C ARG A 32 -31.96 9.20 5.23
N LEU A 33 -32.20 9.20 3.92
CA LEU A 33 -31.21 9.71 2.95
C LEU A 33 -31.06 11.24 3.01
N ILE A 34 -32.11 11.96 3.36
CA ILE A 34 -32.06 13.40 3.60
C ILE A 34 -31.27 13.67 4.88
N ASP A 35 -31.63 13.05 6.00
CA ASP A 35 -30.93 13.17 7.30
C ASP A 35 -29.44 12.77 7.20
N GLU A 36 -29.12 11.68 6.48
CA GLU A 36 -27.72 11.26 6.18
C GLU A 36 -26.98 12.28 5.30
N SER A 37 -27.69 13.14 4.55
CA SER A 37 -27.13 14.16 3.65
C SER A 37 -27.12 15.57 4.21
N GLU A 38 -27.85 15.85 5.30
CA GLU A 38 -27.84 17.16 5.99
C GLU A 38 -26.48 17.48 6.63
N GLY A 39 -25.60 16.48 6.77
CA GLY A 39 -24.18 16.74 6.94
C GLY A 39 -23.53 17.21 5.65
N ASP A 40 -23.77 18.46 5.21
CA ASP A 40 -22.92 19.04 4.17
C ASP A 40 -21.50 19.14 4.74
N TRP A 41 -20.59 18.38 4.17
CA TRP A 41 -19.16 18.41 4.50
C TRP A 41 -18.55 19.82 4.37
N ARG A 42 -19.24 20.75 3.67
CA ARG A 42 -18.92 22.18 3.63
C ARG A 42 -19.21 22.93 4.94
N ASP A 43 -20.19 22.52 5.73
CA ASP A 43 -20.50 23.17 7.03
C ASP A 43 -19.37 22.96 8.05
N GLY A 44 -18.52 21.95 7.83
CA GLY A 44 -17.28 21.78 8.57
C GLY A 44 -16.19 22.82 8.26
N PHE A 45 -16.26 23.55 7.14
CA PHE A 45 -15.21 24.51 6.75
C PHE A 45 -15.24 25.77 7.60
N GLY A 46 -14.12 26.10 8.24
CA GLY A 46 -14.03 27.25 9.13
C GLY A 46 -14.69 27.06 10.50
N SER A 47 -15.21 25.87 10.80
CA SER A 47 -15.78 25.53 12.12
C SER A 47 -14.73 25.48 13.24
N LEU A 48 -13.46 25.23 12.90
CA LEU A 48 -12.35 25.23 13.84
C LEU A 48 -11.94 26.65 14.23
N SER A 49 -11.68 26.87 15.52
CA SER A 49 -11.02 28.09 15.99
C SER A 49 -9.61 28.20 15.39
N SER A 50 -9.05 29.41 15.32
CA SER A 50 -7.69 29.63 14.81
C SER A 50 -6.64 28.78 15.54
N GLU A 51 -6.80 28.59 16.86
CA GLU A 51 -5.92 27.76 17.69
C GLU A 51 -6.04 26.26 17.34
N ALA A 52 -7.27 25.74 17.21
CA ALA A 52 -7.50 24.35 16.82
C ALA A 52 -7.03 24.07 15.38
N ALA A 53 -7.20 25.05 14.48
CA ALA A 53 -6.71 24.97 13.10
C ALA A 53 -5.17 25.00 13.02
N GLU A 54 -4.49 25.76 13.88
CA GLU A 54 -3.02 25.76 13.95
C GLU A 54 -2.49 24.46 14.54
N SER A 55 -3.07 23.97 15.65
CA SER A 55 -2.71 22.68 16.25
C SER A 55 -2.87 21.52 15.26
N LEU A 56 -3.97 21.51 14.48
CA LEU A 56 -4.18 20.54 13.42
C LEU A 56 -3.14 20.66 12.29
N ARG A 57 -2.74 21.90 11.93
CA ARG A 57 -1.70 22.15 10.93
C ARG A 57 -0.34 21.63 11.38
N GLU A 58 0.04 21.89 12.62
CA GLU A 58 1.28 21.40 13.23
C GLU A 58 1.32 19.87 13.27
N ALA A 59 0.25 19.23 13.77
CA ALA A 59 0.14 17.76 13.80
C ALA A 59 0.22 17.14 12.39
N ALA A 60 -0.43 17.76 11.40
CA ALA A 60 -0.36 17.31 10.01
C ALA A 60 1.02 17.50 9.38
N ALA A 61 1.75 18.56 9.74
CA ALA A 61 3.12 18.79 9.29
C ALA A 61 4.10 17.77 9.90
N ALA A 62 4.00 17.52 11.21
CA ALA A 62 4.80 16.51 11.90
C ALA A 62 4.55 15.09 11.34
N SER A 63 3.27 14.75 11.08
CA SER A 63 2.89 13.47 10.48
C SER A 63 3.49 13.27 9.08
N ARG A 64 3.49 14.31 8.22
CA ARG A 64 4.16 14.25 6.91
C ARG A 64 5.67 14.12 7.03
N GLY A 65 6.30 14.89 7.92
CA GLY A 65 7.75 14.81 8.16
C GLY A 65 8.21 13.39 8.51
N GLY A 66 7.56 12.76 9.50
CA GLY A 66 7.88 11.38 9.89
C GLY A 66 7.55 10.33 8.83
N PHE A 67 6.52 10.56 7.99
CA PHE A 67 6.23 9.69 6.85
C PHE A 67 7.30 9.82 5.74
N ASP A 68 7.70 11.03 5.39
CA ASP A 68 8.70 11.31 4.35
C ASP A 68 10.08 10.79 4.76
N GLU A 69 10.45 10.92 6.03
CA GLU A 69 11.66 10.31 6.62
C GLU A 69 11.59 8.78 6.55
N SER A 70 10.51 8.18 7.04
CA SER A 70 10.28 6.73 6.95
C SER A 70 10.29 6.20 5.51
N ALA A 71 9.84 7.00 4.54
CA ALA A 71 9.85 6.63 3.13
C ALA A 71 11.27 6.66 2.55
N ARG A 72 12.09 7.67 2.92
CA ARG A 72 13.51 7.75 2.54
C ARG A 72 14.32 6.61 3.11
N ASP A 73 14.13 6.26 4.38
CA ASP A 73 14.84 5.15 5.03
C ASP A 73 14.55 3.81 4.32
N ARG A 74 13.27 3.56 4.01
CA ARG A 74 12.87 2.36 3.25
C ARG A 74 13.42 2.36 1.83
N GLN A 75 13.49 3.53 1.17
CA GLN A 75 14.08 3.67 -0.15
C GLN A 75 15.59 3.39 -0.12
N ALA A 76 16.32 3.97 0.83
CA ALA A 76 17.75 3.72 1.01
C ALA A 76 18.03 2.23 1.28
N ALA A 77 17.29 1.61 2.21
CA ALA A 77 17.42 0.18 2.51
C ALA A 77 17.00 -0.73 1.34
N ALA A 78 16.11 -0.29 0.43
CA ALA A 78 15.78 -1.03 -0.78
C ALA A 78 16.90 -0.95 -1.84
N ILE A 79 17.52 0.22 -2.00
CA ILE A 79 18.66 0.43 -2.90
C ILE A 79 19.88 -0.38 -2.43
N ASP A 80 20.17 -0.35 -1.12
CA ASP A 80 21.29 -1.09 -0.51
C ASP A 80 21.16 -2.62 -0.74
N ARG A 81 19.97 -3.20 -0.49
CA ARG A 81 19.72 -4.62 -0.77
C ARG A 81 19.86 -4.96 -2.26
N LEU A 82 19.45 -4.08 -3.17
CA LEU A 82 19.59 -4.29 -4.60
C LEU A 82 21.06 -4.24 -5.05
N ALA A 83 21.84 -3.31 -4.49
CA ALA A 83 23.27 -3.22 -4.72
C ALA A 83 24.01 -4.48 -4.23
N GLY A 84 23.71 -4.95 -3.02
CA GLY A 84 24.27 -6.19 -2.48
C GLY A 84 23.91 -7.43 -3.33
N ALA A 85 22.65 -7.54 -3.78
CA ALA A 85 22.20 -8.63 -4.64
C ALA A 85 22.81 -8.62 -6.06
N SER A 86 23.53 -7.56 -6.43
CA SER A 86 24.22 -7.43 -7.72
C SER A 86 25.70 -7.85 -7.66
N GLY A 87 26.21 -8.22 -6.48
CA GLY A 87 27.64 -8.49 -6.25
C GLY A 87 28.08 -9.95 -6.31
N ASP A 88 27.18 -10.90 -6.01
CA ASP A 88 27.49 -12.32 -5.82
C ASP A 88 27.09 -13.20 -7.03
N GLU A 89 27.42 -12.77 -8.25
CA GLU A 89 27.44 -13.64 -9.44
C GLU A 89 28.87 -14.14 -9.73
N GLU A 90 29.49 -14.81 -8.75
CA GLU A 90 30.61 -15.70 -9.04
C GLU A 90 30.11 -16.85 -9.92
N ARG A 91 30.37 -16.73 -11.23
CA ARG A 91 30.08 -17.79 -12.20
C ARG A 91 30.86 -19.05 -11.80
N PRO A 92 30.23 -20.24 -11.77
CA PRO A 92 30.97 -21.48 -11.60
C PRO A 92 31.96 -21.63 -12.76
N ASP A 93 33.23 -21.79 -12.43
CA ASP A 93 34.32 -21.96 -13.38
C ASP A 93 34.28 -23.39 -13.96
N ASP A 94 33.63 -23.52 -15.12
CA ASP A 94 33.63 -24.73 -15.95
C ASP A 94 34.95 -24.82 -16.72
N GLY A 95 36.02 -25.14 -15.99
CA GLY A 95 37.41 -25.13 -16.45
C GLY A 95 38.11 -26.48 -16.31
N SER A 96 38.00 -27.31 -17.35
CA SER A 96 38.67 -28.62 -17.42
C SER A 96 40.14 -28.52 -17.88
N ASP A 97 41.08 -29.02 -17.08
CA ASP A 97 42.39 -29.59 -17.47
C ASP A 97 42.88 -30.42 -16.26
N ALA A 98 43.18 -31.73 -16.28
CA ALA A 98 43.94 -32.59 -17.20
C ALA A 98 45.47 -32.49 -17.05
N ALA A 99 46.09 -33.58 -16.55
CA ALA A 99 47.54 -33.85 -16.48
C ALA A 99 48.35 -32.88 -15.57
N ASP A 100 49.57 -33.15 -15.08
CA ASP A 100 50.41 -34.36 -14.92
C ASP A 100 51.48 -34.05 -13.83
N ALA A 101 52.13 -34.98 -13.13
CA ALA A 101 52.03 -36.45 -13.05
C ALA A 101 52.60 -36.94 -11.69
N ASP A 102 52.37 -38.20 -11.33
CA ASP A 102 53.08 -38.93 -10.26
C ASP A 102 54.16 -39.82 -10.89
N ASP A 103 55.44 -39.54 -10.65
CA ASP A 103 56.55 -40.49 -10.86
C ASP A 103 57.63 -40.28 -9.79
N ALA A 104 57.58 -41.09 -8.73
CA ALA A 104 58.57 -41.12 -7.66
C ALA A 104 59.59 -42.23 -7.97
N SER A 105 60.82 -41.82 -8.27
CA SER A 105 61.92 -42.73 -8.61
C SER A 105 62.43 -43.53 -7.40
N ASP A 106 62.25 -44.85 -7.41
CA ASP A 106 62.93 -45.80 -6.51
C ASP A 106 63.88 -46.70 -7.33
N ASP A 107 65.15 -46.29 -7.43
CA ASP A 107 66.21 -47.07 -8.10
C ASP A 107 66.79 -48.12 -7.14
N ALA A 108 66.27 -49.34 -7.21
CA ALA A 108 66.76 -50.46 -6.41
C ALA A 108 68.05 -51.04 -7.01
N GLY A 109 69.19 -50.64 -6.43
CA GLY A 109 70.51 -51.13 -6.84
C GLY A 109 70.65 -52.65 -6.80
N GLY A 110 71.02 -53.24 -7.95
CA GLY A 110 71.27 -54.67 -8.08
C GLY A 110 72.65 -55.11 -7.56
N SER A 111 72.81 -56.42 -7.34
CA SER A 111 74.12 -57.09 -7.23
C SER A 111 74.01 -58.53 -7.70
N ALA A 112 75.17 -59.06 -8.14
CA ALA A 112 75.32 -60.30 -8.93
C ALA A 112 75.20 -61.61 -8.13
#